data_AF-A0A3D1FXU0-F1
#
_entry.id   AF-A0A3D1FXU0-F1
#
_cell.length_a   1.000
_cell.length_b   1.000
_cell.length_c   1.000
_cell.angle_alpha   90.00
_cell.angle_beta   90.00
_cell.angle_gamma   90.00
#
_symmetry.space_group_name_H-M   'P 1'
#
loop_
_entity.id
_entity.type
_entity.pdbx_description
1 polymer ?
#
loop_
_entity_poly.entity_id
_entity_poly.type
_entity_poly.pdbx_seq_one_letter_code
_entity_poly.pdbx_strand_id
1 'polypeptide(L)'
;EYPDIVKVIAVGNEAMVHWASSYFVHPSVILKYVNYLQELKKVGKLAPDLWITSSDNFASWGGGESDYHLPELEALVKAVDYVSAHTYPFHDTHYNSAYWESPASDEEGYSDHDRVLSAMQRAAFYAQGQYESVKSYVHGIDPEKPIHIGETGWSSVSVGFYGNNGSFAADEYKQALYHQAMREWTDAEGISCFYFEAFDEQWKDPNHTDGS
;
A
#
# COMPACT_ATOMS: atom_id res chain seq x y z
N GLU A 1 -1.49 26.34 10.93
CA GLU A 1 -1.66 27.29 9.82
C GLU A 1 -2.86 26.93 8.96
N TYR A 2 -3.01 25.66 8.53
CA TYR A 2 -4.12 25.22 7.65
C TYR A 2 -4.98 24.10 8.27
N PRO A 3 -5.61 24.31 9.44
CA PRO A 3 -6.40 23.27 10.13
C PRO A 3 -7.69 22.88 9.39
N ASP A 4 -8.16 23.74 8.48
CA ASP A 4 -9.30 23.50 7.59
C ASP A 4 -8.97 22.53 6.44
N ILE A 5 -7.70 22.46 6.03
CA ILE A 5 -7.21 21.59 4.95
C ILE A 5 -6.53 20.33 5.49
N VAL A 6 -5.59 20.47 6.45
CA VAL A 6 -4.79 19.36 6.97
C VAL A 6 -5.60 18.54 7.97
N LYS A 7 -5.96 17.31 7.60
CA LYS A 7 -6.77 16.39 8.42
C LYS A 7 -5.99 15.19 8.96
N VAL A 8 -4.86 14.88 8.36
CA VAL A 8 -4.01 13.74 8.75
C VAL A 8 -2.55 14.15 8.77
N ILE A 9 -1.79 13.63 9.72
CA ILE A 9 -0.32 13.60 9.68
C ILE A 9 0.14 12.14 9.64
N ALA A 10 0.83 11.76 8.57
CA ALA A 10 1.53 10.48 8.48
C ALA A 10 2.98 10.65 8.98
N VAL A 11 3.37 9.88 9.99
CA VAL A 11 4.71 9.85 10.55
C VAL A 11 5.53 8.80 9.81
N GLY A 12 6.17 9.19 8.72
CA GLY A 12 6.96 8.30 7.88
C GLY A 12 6.17 7.77 6.67
N ASN A 13 6.94 7.40 5.64
CA ASN A 13 6.48 6.77 4.41
C ASN A 13 7.40 5.59 4.13
N GLU A 14 6.89 4.36 4.22
CA GLU A 14 7.70 3.13 4.06
C GLU A 14 8.97 3.15 4.91
N ALA A 15 8.85 3.72 6.11
CA ALA A 15 9.98 4.00 6.97
C ALA A 15 10.33 2.80 7.85
N MET A 16 9.46 1.80 8.00
CA MET A 16 9.67 0.65 8.87
C MET A 16 10.02 -0.63 8.12
N VAL A 17 9.77 -0.67 6.82
CA VAL A 17 9.97 -1.85 5.99
C VAL A 17 11.44 -2.16 5.74
N HIS A 18 11.81 -3.43 5.89
CA HIS A 18 13.22 -3.82 5.99
C HIS A 18 14.00 -3.67 4.67
N TRP A 19 13.33 -3.70 3.52
CA TRP A 19 13.99 -3.49 2.23
C TRP A 19 14.31 -2.03 1.93
N ALA A 20 13.83 -1.05 2.74
CA ALA A 20 14.08 0.38 2.55
C ALA A 20 15.48 0.75 3.07
N SER A 21 16.50 0.03 2.58
CA SER A 21 17.86 -0.03 3.11
C SER A 21 18.55 1.32 3.29
N SER A 22 18.13 2.35 2.56
CA SER A 22 18.71 3.69 2.61
C SER A 22 18.21 4.54 3.78
N TYR A 23 17.04 4.24 4.36
CA TYR A 23 16.43 5.12 5.38
C TYR A 23 15.53 4.42 6.41
N PHE A 24 15.32 3.11 6.34
CA PHE A 24 14.43 2.42 7.28
C PHE A 24 14.84 2.63 8.75
N VAL A 25 13.85 2.65 9.63
CA VAL A 25 13.99 2.82 11.07
C VAL A 25 13.17 1.75 11.80
N HIS A 26 13.60 1.43 13.01
CA HIS A 26 12.84 0.55 13.89
C HIS A 26 11.48 1.19 14.28
N PRO A 27 10.38 0.42 14.46
CA PRO A 27 9.05 0.95 14.81
C PRO A 27 9.02 1.86 16.05
N SER A 28 9.96 1.68 16.99
CA SER A 28 10.12 2.55 18.16
C SER A 28 10.34 4.02 17.81
N VAL A 29 10.96 4.32 16.66
CA VAL A 29 11.19 5.69 16.18
C VAL A 29 9.86 6.31 15.73
N ILE A 30 9.06 5.57 14.96
CA ILE A 30 7.74 6.03 14.51
C ILE A 30 6.81 6.21 15.71
N LEU A 31 6.76 5.23 16.60
CA LEU A 31 6.00 5.27 17.85
C LEU A 31 6.31 6.50 18.70
N LYS A 32 7.59 6.89 18.81
CA LYS A 32 8.00 8.09 19.54
C LYS A 32 7.33 9.35 18.97
N TYR A 33 7.34 9.53 17.65
CA TYR A 33 6.79 10.72 17.01
C TYR A 33 5.26 10.70 16.94
N VAL A 34 4.64 9.53 16.75
CA VAL A 34 3.18 9.37 16.89
C VAL A 34 2.72 9.78 18.29
N ASN A 35 3.37 9.24 19.33
CA ASN A 35 3.03 9.60 20.72
C ASN A 35 3.27 11.08 21.02
N TYR A 36 4.32 11.68 20.46
CA TYR A 36 4.55 13.12 20.57
C TYR A 36 3.40 13.93 19.98
N LEU A 37 2.92 13.59 18.77
CA LEU A 37 1.79 14.28 18.14
C LEU A 37 0.47 14.04 18.91
N GLN A 38 0.24 12.82 19.40
CA GLN A 38 -0.91 12.53 20.25
C GLN A 38 -0.87 13.31 21.57
N GLU A 39 0.30 13.53 22.16
CA GLU A 39 0.45 14.38 23.35
C GLU A 39 0.15 15.85 23.02
N LEU A 40 0.60 16.35 21.87
CA LEU A 40 0.26 17.70 21.41
C LEU A 40 -1.25 17.90 21.23
N LYS A 41 -2.00 16.87 20.81
CA LYS A 41 -3.47 16.88 20.79
C LYS A 41 -4.04 17.00 22.22
N LYS A 42 -3.55 16.19 23.17
CA LYS A 42 -4.02 16.20 24.57
C LYS A 42 -3.81 17.55 25.27
N VAL A 43 -2.68 18.22 25.03
CA VAL A 43 -2.39 19.54 25.63
C VAL A 43 -2.97 20.72 24.83
N GLY A 44 -3.80 20.46 23.82
CA GLY A 44 -4.50 21.48 23.03
C GLY A 44 -3.60 22.27 22.08
N LYS A 45 -2.43 21.74 21.72
CA LYS A 45 -1.52 22.34 20.72
C LYS A 45 -1.83 21.88 19.29
N LEU A 46 -2.50 20.74 19.13
CA LEU A 46 -3.07 20.28 17.88
C LEU A 46 -4.58 20.08 18.06
N ALA A 47 -5.31 20.19 16.94
CA ALA A 47 -6.76 20.00 16.96
C ALA A 47 -7.10 18.56 17.37
N PRO A 48 -8.12 18.34 18.22
CA PRO A 48 -8.45 17.00 18.72
C PRO A 48 -8.94 16.05 17.63
N ASP A 49 -9.48 16.59 16.53
CA ASP A 49 -9.97 15.87 15.35
C ASP A 49 -8.89 15.62 14.28
N LEU A 50 -7.66 16.10 14.48
CA LEU A 50 -6.53 15.77 13.60
C LEU A 50 -6.12 14.30 13.80
N TRP A 51 -6.11 13.52 12.73
CA TRP A 51 -5.67 12.13 12.77
C TRP A 51 -4.17 11.98 12.58
N ILE A 52 -3.57 11.04 13.32
CA ILE A 52 -2.16 10.69 13.27
C ILE A 52 -2.04 9.23 12.82
N THR A 53 -1.21 8.98 11.81
CA THR A 53 -0.94 7.63 11.27
C THR A 53 0.55 7.46 10.96
N SER A 54 0.93 6.30 10.40
CA SER A 54 2.15 6.09 9.61
C SER A 54 1.73 5.40 8.31
N SER A 55 2.31 5.77 7.18
CA SER A 55 1.99 5.15 5.88
C SER A 55 3.11 4.20 5.51
N ASP A 56 2.83 2.90 5.46
CA ASP A 56 3.88 1.90 5.34
C ASP A 56 3.37 0.61 4.66
N ASN A 57 4.31 -0.23 4.24
CA ASN A 57 4.04 -1.49 3.56
C ASN A 57 3.18 -2.42 4.43
N PHE A 58 2.32 -3.25 3.80
CA PHE A 58 1.50 -4.23 4.50
C PHE A 58 2.31 -5.13 5.46
N ALA A 59 3.54 -5.49 5.09
CA ALA A 59 4.41 -6.31 5.93
C ALA A 59 4.81 -5.59 7.22
N SER A 60 5.12 -4.29 7.13
CA SER A 60 5.47 -3.45 8.28
C SER A 60 4.33 -3.22 9.25
N TRP A 61 3.09 -3.37 8.78
CA TRP A 61 1.89 -3.40 9.62
C TRP A 61 1.53 -4.81 10.11
N GLY A 62 2.44 -5.77 9.99
CA GLY A 62 2.30 -7.14 10.52
C GLY A 62 1.53 -8.10 9.61
N GLY A 63 1.12 -7.67 8.42
CA GLY A 63 0.44 -8.52 7.43
C GLY A 63 1.37 -9.46 6.64
N GLY A 64 2.67 -9.45 6.94
CA GLY A 64 3.71 -10.25 6.29
C GLY A 64 4.39 -11.23 7.25
N GLU A 65 5.72 -11.27 7.19
CA GLU A 65 6.54 -12.15 8.04
C GLU A 65 6.46 -11.77 9.53
N SER A 66 6.60 -12.76 10.41
CA SER A 66 6.54 -12.58 11.86
C SER A 66 7.68 -11.75 12.44
N ASP A 67 8.74 -11.51 11.69
CA ASP A 67 9.88 -10.70 12.13
C ASP A 67 9.50 -9.22 12.36
N TYR A 68 8.37 -8.77 11.79
CA TYR A 68 7.78 -7.46 12.08
C TYR A 68 6.95 -7.43 13.37
N HIS A 69 6.59 -8.58 13.96
CA HIS A 69 5.68 -8.68 15.10
C HIS A 69 6.39 -8.33 16.42
N LEU A 70 6.72 -7.06 16.57
CA LEU A 70 7.45 -6.51 17.70
C LEU A 70 6.49 -5.83 18.69
N PRO A 71 6.80 -5.81 20.00
CA PRO A 71 6.00 -5.08 20.99
C PRO A 71 5.80 -3.59 20.64
N GLU A 72 6.78 -2.97 20.00
CA GLU A 72 6.70 -1.59 19.54
C GLU A 72 5.74 -1.40 18.38
N LEU A 73 5.57 -2.40 17.50
CA LEU A 73 4.54 -2.38 16.46
C LEU A 73 3.15 -2.47 17.10
N GLU A 74 2.94 -3.35 18.08
CA GLU A 74 1.66 -3.43 18.78
C GLU A 74 1.31 -2.12 19.51
N ALA A 75 2.32 -1.49 20.12
CA ALA A 75 2.16 -0.18 20.76
C ALA A 75 1.84 0.91 19.73
N LEU A 76 2.45 0.85 18.53
CA LEU A 76 2.19 1.77 17.43
C LEU A 76 0.76 1.61 16.90
N VAL A 77 0.29 0.38 16.69
CA VAL A 77 -1.10 0.09 16.29
C VAL A 77 -2.09 0.74 17.26
N LYS A 78 -1.84 0.65 18.58
CA LYS A 78 -2.69 1.29 19.59
C LYS A 78 -2.61 2.81 19.57
N ALA A 79 -1.46 3.39 19.21
CA ALA A 79 -1.20 4.82 19.29
C ALA A 79 -1.70 5.63 18.08
N VAL A 80 -1.73 5.05 16.88
CA VAL A 80 -2.24 5.73 15.67
C VAL A 80 -3.77 5.83 15.70
N ASP A 81 -4.35 6.85 15.07
CA ASP A 81 -5.80 6.96 14.93
C ASP A 81 -6.34 5.96 13.88
N TYR A 82 -5.56 5.64 12.86
CA TYR A 82 -5.83 4.59 11.87
C TYR A 82 -4.53 4.04 11.25
N VAL A 83 -4.60 2.88 10.59
CA VAL A 83 -3.48 2.28 9.84
C VAL A 83 -3.56 2.66 8.36
N SER A 84 -2.47 3.21 7.82
CA SER A 84 -2.32 3.51 6.39
C SER A 84 -1.39 2.47 5.77
N ALA A 85 -1.95 1.49 5.07
CA ALA A 85 -1.23 0.33 4.54
C ALA A 85 -0.98 0.45 3.04
N HIS A 86 0.21 0.06 2.59
CA HIS A 86 0.56 0.02 1.16
C HIS A 86 0.53 -1.42 0.65
N THR A 87 0.07 -1.59 -0.59
CA THR A 87 0.09 -2.87 -1.30
C THR A 87 0.40 -2.64 -2.78
N TYR A 88 1.30 -3.43 -3.34
CA TYR A 88 1.77 -3.26 -4.71
C TYR A 88 1.84 -4.60 -5.47
N PRO A 89 0.68 -5.14 -5.90
CA PRO A 89 0.67 -6.30 -6.79
C PRO A 89 1.57 -6.06 -8.01
N PHE A 90 1.56 -4.86 -8.60
CA PHE A 90 2.39 -4.52 -9.75
C PHE A 90 3.87 -4.92 -9.58
N HIS A 91 4.50 -4.57 -8.45
CA HIS A 91 5.89 -4.96 -8.18
C HIS A 91 6.03 -6.46 -7.93
N ASP A 92 5.05 -7.06 -7.25
CA ASP A 92 5.02 -8.50 -6.99
C ASP A 92 4.79 -9.34 -8.25
N THR A 93 4.39 -8.77 -9.39
CA THR A 93 4.43 -9.50 -10.69
C THR A 93 5.83 -10.00 -11.04
N HIS A 94 6.87 -9.40 -10.46
CA HIS A 94 8.26 -9.84 -10.58
C HIS A 94 8.77 -10.51 -9.30
N TYR A 95 8.57 -9.90 -8.13
CA TYR A 95 9.17 -10.37 -6.88
C TYR A 95 8.40 -11.52 -6.21
N ASN A 96 7.11 -11.70 -6.51
CA ASN A 96 6.26 -12.76 -5.99
C ASN A 96 5.15 -13.15 -7.00
N SER A 97 5.56 -13.67 -8.16
CA SER A 97 4.76 -13.79 -9.38
C SER A 97 3.66 -14.86 -9.37
N ALA A 98 3.52 -15.64 -8.31
CA ALA A 98 2.65 -16.82 -8.29
C ALA A 98 1.17 -16.50 -8.59
N TYR A 99 0.68 -15.32 -8.19
CA TYR A 99 -0.69 -14.89 -8.48
C TYR A 99 -0.85 -14.36 -9.92
N TRP A 100 0.25 -13.90 -10.53
CA TRP A 100 0.29 -13.25 -11.82
C TRP A 100 0.35 -14.25 -12.97
N GLU A 101 1.18 -15.29 -12.81
CA GLU A 101 1.37 -16.35 -13.79
C GLU A 101 0.03 -16.97 -14.23
N SER A 102 -0.10 -17.25 -15.53
CA SER A 102 -1.32 -17.87 -16.07
C SER A 102 -1.46 -19.29 -15.51
N PRO A 103 -2.58 -19.63 -14.84
CA PRO A 103 -2.89 -21.01 -14.52
C PRO A 103 -2.92 -21.86 -15.79
N ALA A 104 -2.43 -23.11 -15.71
CA ALA A 104 -2.46 -24.04 -16.85
C ALA A 104 -3.88 -24.27 -17.41
N SER A 105 -4.92 -24.08 -16.58
CA SER A 105 -6.33 -24.15 -16.99
C SER A 105 -6.76 -23.02 -17.94
N ASP A 106 -6.04 -21.91 -17.97
CA ASP A 106 -6.34 -20.75 -18.82
C ASP A 106 -5.74 -20.92 -20.24
N GLU A 107 -4.97 -21.98 -20.48
CA GLU A 107 -4.30 -22.26 -21.77
C GLU A 107 -5.24 -22.83 -22.84
N GLU A 108 -6.33 -23.51 -22.45
CA GLU A 108 -7.30 -24.10 -23.40
C GLU A 108 -8.63 -23.34 -23.41
N GLY A 109 -8.83 -22.53 -24.46
CA GLY A 109 -10.16 -21.98 -24.83
C GLY A 109 -10.46 -20.54 -24.40
N TYR A 110 -9.59 -19.87 -23.64
CA TYR A 110 -9.72 -18.45 -23.32
C TYR A 110 -9.14 -17.55 -24.42
N SER A 111 -9.78 -16.42 -24.68
CA SER A 111 -9.17 -15.37 -25.50
C SER A 111 -8.06 -14.64 -24.73
N ASP A 112 -7.12 -13.99 -25.44
CA ASP A 112 -6.09 -13.18 -24.79
C ASP A 112 -6.68 -12.08 -23.90
N HIS A 113 -7.83 -11.53 -24.32
CA HIS A 113 -8.57 -10.53 -23.53
C HIS A 113 -9.07 -11.12 -22.20
N ASP A 114 -9.68 -12.30 -22.22
CA ASP A 114 -10.20 -12.93 -21.00
C ASP A 114 -9.07 -13.34 -20.05
N ARG A 115 -7.92 -13.74 -20.60
CA ARG A 115 -6.72 -14.03 -19.81
C ARG A 115 -6.19 -12.78 -19.09
N VAL A 116 -6.19 -11.62 -19.77
CA VAL A 116 -5.81 -10.35 -19.15
C VAL A 116 -6.80 -9.97 -18.05
N LEU A 117 -8.10 -10.06 -18.30
CA LEU A 117 -9.11 -9.75 -17.27
C LEU A 117 -8.96 -10.64 -16.03
N SER A 118 -8.77 -11.95 -16.23
CA SER A 118 -8.54 -12.90 -15.13
C SER A 118 -7.25 -12.59 -14.36
N ALA A 119 -6.16 -12.23 -15.04
CA ALA A 119 -4.91 -11.86 -14.39
C ALA A 119 -5.05 -10.58 -13.55
N MET A 120 -5.74 -9.55 -14.08
CA MET A 120 -5.99 -8.32 -13.33
C MET A 120 -6.93 -8.53 -12.14
N GLN A 121 -7.91 -9.43 -12.27
CA GLN A 121 -8.75 -9.82 -11.14
C GLN A 121 -7.93 -10.50 -10.03
N ARG A 122 -7.01 -11.42 -10.38
CA ARG A 122 -6.10 -12.02 -9.40
C ARG A 122 -5.21 -10.97 -8.74
N ALA A 123 -4.73 -9.97 -9.48
CA ALA A 123 -3.94 -8.87 -8.91
C ALA A 123 -4.73 -8.05 -7.88
N ALA A 124 -6.00 -7.75 -8.15
CA ALA A 124 -6.88 -7.07 -7.19
C ALA A 124 -7.13 -7.94 -5.95
N PHE A 125 -7.40 -9.23 -6.12
CA PHE A 125 -7.56 -10.17 -5.00
C PHE A 125 -6.28 -10.33 -4.19
N TYR A 126 -5.11 -10.24 -4.82
CA TYR A 126 -3.83 -10.27 -4.14
C TYR A 126 -3.65 -9.05 -3.21
N ALA A 127 -3.98 -7.85 -3.69
CA ALA A 127 -4.00 -6.64 -2.84
C ALA A 127 -4.99 -6.75 -1.68
N GLN A 128 -6.21 -7.26 -1.95
CA GLN A 128 -7.20 -7.52 -0.91
C GLN A 128 -6.70 -8.52 0.13
N GLY A 129 -6.00 -9.57 -0.31
CA GLY A 129 -5.38 -10.55 0.59
C GLY A 129 -4.31 -9.93 1.50
N GLN A 130 -3.45 -9.07 0.96
CA GLN A 130 -2.46 -8.33 1.77
C GLN A 130 -3.15 -7.40 2.78
N TYR A 131 -4.22 -6.70 2.39
CA TYR A 131 -5.03 -5.88 3.29
C TYR A 131 -5.68 -6.71 4.41
N GLU A 132 -6.30 -7.85 4.08
CA GLU A 132 -6.94 -8.72 5.06
C GLU A 132 -5.93 -9.34 6.04
N SER A 133 -4.68 -9.62 5.59
CA SER A 133 -3.61 -10.03 6.49
C SER A 133 -3.24 -8.94 7.51
N VAL A 134 -3.14 -7.68 7.06
CA VAL A 134 -2.94 -6.53 7.98
C VAL A 134 -4.12 -6.40 8.94
N LYS A 135 -5.34 -6.48 8.42
CA LYS A 135 -6.56 -6.39 9.22
C LYS A 135 -6.63 -7.47 10.30
N SER A 136 -6.33 -8.71 9.95
CA SER A 136 -6.28 -9.82 10.91
C SER A 136 -5.30 -9.54 12.05
N TYR A 137 -4.08 -9.10 11.75
CA TYR A 137 -3.08 -8.78 12.77
C TYR A 137 -3.49 -7.57 13.62
N VAL A 138 -3.86 -6.46 12.97
CA VAL A 138 -4.23 -5.19 13.61
C VAL A 138 -5.47 -5.37 14.49
N HIS A 139 -6.51 -6.08 14.03
CA HIS A 139 -7.72 -6.32 14.81
C HIS A 139 -7.53 -7.35 15.93
N GLY A 140 -6.49 -8.18 15.85
CA GLY A 140 -6.03 -8.97 17.00
C GLY A 140 -5.51 -8.11 18.15
N ILE A 141 -5.07 -6.88 17.88
CA ILE A 141 -4.51 -5.93 18.85
C ILE A 141 -5.55 -4.87 19.26
N ASP A 142 -6.26 -4.31 18.28
CA ASP A 142 -7.30 -3.29 18.44
C ASP A 142 -8.44 -3.58 17.43
N PRO A 143 -9.53 -4.27 17.87
CA PRO A 143 -10.59 -4.75 16.98
C PRO A 143 -11.31 -3.68 16.17
N GLU A 144 -11.29 -2.43 16.61
CA GLU A 144 -12.02 -1.32 15.99
C GLU A 144 -11.10 -0.38 15.19
N LYS A 145 -9.80 -0.70 15.08
CA LYS A 145 -8.83 0.16 14.37
C LYS A 145 -9.20 0.27 12.89
N PRO A 146 -9.46 1.49 12.37
CA PRO A 146 -9.68 1.67 10.94
C PRO A 146 -8.39 1.42 10.16
N ILE A 147 -8.54 0.88 8.95
CA ILE A 147 -7.43 0.57 8.05
C ILE A 147 -7.78 1.13 6.68
N HIS A 148 -6.85 1.85 6.06
CA HIS A 148 -7.01 2.47 4.76
C HIS A 148 -5.84 2.11 3.84
N ILE A 149 -6.06 2.21 2.53
CA ILE A 149 -5.00 2.03 1.54
C ILE A 149 -4.28 3.37 1.39
N GLY A 150 -3.10 3.46 1.98
CA GLY A 150 -2.23 4.63 1.95
C GLY A 150 -1.51 4.79 0.63
N GLU A 151 -1.23 3.68 -0.06
CA GLU A 151 -0.58 3.70 -1.37
C GLU A 151 -0.81 2.38 -2.11
N THR A 152 -1.06 2.47 -3.40
CA THR A 152 -1.11 1.35 -4.33
C THR A 152 -1.16 1.91 -5.76
N GLY A 153 -0.65 1.19 -6.74
CA GLY A 153 -0.59 1.69 -8.10
C GLY A 153 -0.24 0.62 -9.12
N TRP A 154 -0.40 0.98 -10.39
CA TRP A 154 -0.02 0.15 -11.52
C TRP A 154 0.54 1.05 -12.61
N SER A 155 1.80 0.84 -13.03
CA SER A 155 2.41 1.69 -14.04
C SER A 155 1.95 1.30 -15.45
N SER A 156 1.78 2.30 -16.32
CA SER A 156 1.48 2.13 -17.74
C SER A 156 2.73 1.82 -18.57
N VAL A 157 3.93 2.14 -18.09
CA VAL A 157 5.18 1.96 -18.83
C VAL A 157 6.25 1.35 -17.93
N SER A 158 7.00 0.39 -18.47
CA SER A 158 8.22 -0.09 -17.82
C SER A 158 9.20 -0.61 -18.84
N VAL A 159 10.46 -0.18 -18.71
CA VAL A 159 11.57 -0.67 -19.53
C VAL A 159 12.35 -1.81 -18.86
N GLY A 160 12.10 -2.01 -17.57
CA GLY A 160 12.77 -3.01 -16.73
C GLY A 160 11.94 -4.27 -16.55
N PHE A 161 11.82 -4.70 -15.29
CA PHE A 161 11.21 -5.98 -14.92
C PHE A 161 9.72 -6.11 -15.20
N TYR A 162 9.00 -5.01 -15.42
CA TYR A 162 7.54 -5.04 -15.49
C TYR A 162 6.98 -4.89 -16.93
N GLY A 163 7.85 -4.60 -17.90
CA GLY A 163 7.47 -4.43 -19.31
C GLY A 163 7.74 -5.68 -20.14
N ASN A 164 8.02 -5.46 -21.43
CA ASN A 164 8.24 -6.52 -22.43
C ASN A 164 9.48 -7.41 -22.15
N ASN A 165 10.38 -6.96 -21.28
CA ASN A 165 11.58 -7.70 -20.89
C ASN A 165 11.39 -8.51 -19.58
N GLY A 166 10.18 -8.55 -19.03
CA GLY A 166 9.90 -9.21 -17.76
C GLY A 166 8.46 -9.67 -17.64
N SER A 167 7.70 -9.12 -16.68
CA SER A 167 6.39 -9.64 -16.30
C SER A 167 5.24 -9.26 -17.25
N PHE A 168 5.47 -8.39 -18.24
CA PHE A 168 4.42 -7.89 -19.17
C PHE A 168 3.21 -7.24 -18.45
N ALA A 169 3.45 -6.68 -17.27
CA ALA A 169 2.43 -6.04 -16.43
C ALA A 169 2.11 -4.60 -16.88
N ALA A 170 3.10 -3.85 -17.35
CA ALA A 170 2.95 -2.43 -17.61
C ALA A 170 2.27 -2.13 -18.97
N ASP A 171 1.04 -1.63 -18.92
CA ASP A 171 0.33 -0.94 -20.01
C ASP A 171 -0.88 -0.16 -19.47
N GLU A 172 -1.37 0.82 -20.23
CA GLU A 172 -2.51 1.66 -19.84
C GLU A 172 -3.81 0.86 -19.62
N TYR A 173 -4.01 -0.26 -20.33
CA TYR A 173 -5.22 -1.06 -20.19
C TYR A 173 -5.26 -1.78 -18.85
N LYS A 174 -4.16 -2.44 -18.47
CA LYS A 174 -4.01 -3.09 -17.17
C LYS A 174 -3.99 -2.08 -16.03
N GLN A 175 -3.38 -0.91 -16.22
CA GLN A 175 -3.47 0.19 -15.25
C GLN A 175 -4.92 0.60 -14.99
N ALA A 176 -5.71 0.82 -16.05
CA ALA A 176 -7.12 1.20 -15.92
C ALA A 176 -7.95 0.13 -15.21
N LEU A 177 -7.74 -1.16 -15.56
CA LEU A 177 -8.41 -2.29 -14.91
C LEU A 177 -8.07 -2.37 -13.41
N TYR A 178 -6.80 -2.20 -13.04
CA TYR A 178 -6.39 -2.23 -11.64
C TYR A 178 -6.96 -1.04 -10.86
N HIS A 179 -6.86 0.18 -11.41
CA HIS A 179 -7.44 1.37 -10.79
C HIS A 179 -8.95 1.19 -10.56
N GLN A 180 -9.69 0.74 -11.57
CA GLN A 180 -11.13 0.50 -11.44
C GLN A 180 -11.44 -0.54 -10.36
N ALA A 181 -10.76 -1.69 -10.38
CA ALA A 181 -10.99 -2.75 -9.39
C ALA A 181 -10.71 -2.28 -7.95
N MET A 182 -9.63 -1.52 -7.75
CA MET A 182 -9.30 -0.95 -6.45
C MET A 182 -10.33 0.07 -5.99
N ARG A 183 -10.83 0.94 -6.88
CA ARG A 183 -11.91 1.90 -6.55
C ARG A 183 -13.21 1.20 -6.20
N GLU A 184 -13.67 0.27 -7.04
CA GLU A 184 -14.91 -0.47 -6.79
C GLU A 184 -14.87 -1.21 -5.44
N TRP A 185 -13.76 -1.88 -5.13
CA TRP A 185 -13.59 -2.55 -3.84
C TRP A 185 -13.56 -1.55 -2.67
N THR A 186 -12.70 -0.55 -2.74
CA THR A 186 -12.48 0.36 -1.60
C THR A 186 -13.69 1.24 -1.33
N ASP A 187 -14.40 1.70 -2.36
CA ASP A 187 -15.67 2.44 -2.20
C ASP A 187 -16.77 1.57 -1.57
N ALA A 188 -16.87 0.30 -1.98
CA ALA A 188 -17.86 -0.63 -1.42
C ALA A 188 -17.63 -0.93 0.06
N GLU A 189 -16.37 -1.00 0.49
CA GLU A 189 -15.97 -1.29 1.87
C GLU A 189 -15.78 -0.03 2.73
N GLY A 190 -15.97 1.17 2.17
CA GLY A 190 -15.75 2.44 2.88
C GLY A 190 -14.28 2.70 3.25
N ILE A 191 -13.36 2.17 2.44
CA ILE A 191 -11.91 2.29 2.60
C ILE A 191 -11.43 3.48 1.76
N SER A 192 -10.69 4.41 2.36
CA SER A 192 -9.99 5.42 1.56
C SER A 192 -8.83 4.78 0.80
N CYS A 193 -8.67 5.15 -0.47
CA CYS A 193 -7.58 4.68 -1.33
C CYS A 193 -6.82 5.86 -1.95
N PHE A 194 -5.61 6.09 -1.46
CA PHE A 194 -4.66 7.06 -1.99
C PHE A 194 -3.89 6.40 -3.14
N TYR A 195 -4.56 6.24 -4.27
CA TYR A 195 -3.99 5.62 -5.46
C TYR A 195 -2.81 6.43 -6.01
N PHE A 196 -1.73 5.72 -6.29
CA PHE A 196 -0.49 6.23 -6.85
C PHE A 196 -0.49 6.00 -8.38
N GLU A 197 -0.58 7.03 -9.21
CA GLU A 197 -0.54 8.47 -8.89
C GLU A 197 -1.47 9.31 -9.76
N ALA A 198 -1.49 10.63 -9.50
CA ALA A 198 -2.30 11.59 -10.24
C ALA A 198 -1.67 11.98 -11.59
N PHE A 199 -0.35 12.14 -11.63
CA PHE A 199 0.42 12.56 -12.81
C PHE A 199 1.81 11.96 -12.77
N ASP A 200 2.33 11.54 -13.92
CA ASP A 200 3.68 10.98 -14.06
C ASP A 200 4.77 11.89 -13.49
N GLU A 201 5.58 11.34 -12.58
CA GLU A 201 6.66 12.05 -11.90
C GLU A 201 8.07 11.72 -12.45
N GLN A 202 8.42 12.32 -13.60
CA GLN A 202 9.68 12.07 -14.35
C GLN A 202 11.00 12.24 -13.57
N TRP A 203 10.96 12.87 -12.39
CA TRP A 203 12.14 13.05 -11.55
C TRP A 203 12.51 11.79 -10.76
N LYS A 204 11.63 10.78 -10.68
CA LYS A 204 11.83 9.54 -9.91
C LYS A 204 12.78 8.56 -10.60
N ASP A 205 12.80 8.52 -11.93
CA ASP A 205 13.84 7.85 -12.71
C ASP A 205 14.46 8.83 -13.73
N PRO A 206 15.37 9.71 -13.29
CA PRO A 206 15.90 10.79 -14.14
C PRO A 206 16.74 10.28 -15.32
N ASN A 207 17.05 8.99 -15.37
CA ASN A 207 17.81 8.37 -16.45
C ASN A 207 16.92 7.75 -17.53
N HIS A 208 15.60 7.77 -17.36
CA HIS A 208 14.65 7.25 -18.34
C HIS A 208 13.61 8.31 -18.73
N THR A 209 13.57 8.70 -20.00
CA THR A 209 12.65 9.74 -20.48
C THR A 209 11.17 9.37 -20.40
N ASP A 210 10.90 8.07 -20.27
CA ASP A 210 9.56 7.50 -20.08
C ASP A 210 9.40 6.90 -18.67
N GLY A 211 10.35 7.18 -17.76
CA GLY A 211 10.36 6.68 -16.39
C GLY A 211 9.67 7.65 -15.44
N SER A 212 8.73 7.13 -14.65
CA SER A 212 8.04 7.83 -13.57
C SER A 212 7.98 6.92 -12.35
#